data_AF-A8ZX52-F1
#
_entry.id   AF-A8ZX52-F1
#
_cell.length_a   1.000
_cell.length_b   1.000
_cell.length_c   1.000
_cell.angle_alpha   90.00
_cell.angle_beta   90.00
_cell.angle_gamma   90.00
#
_symmetry.space_group_name_H-M   'P 1'
#
loop_
_entity.id
_entity.type
_entity.pdbx_description
1 polymer ?
#
loop_
_entity_poly.entity_id
_entity_poly.type
_entity_poly.pdbx_seq_one_letter_code
_entity_poly.pdbx_strand_id
1 'polypeptide(L)'
;MESTDEAIVIRWASAHSQETVILPAFLSESREGLFLRDFCRHLKKTAPFVHIDMADARPEQAPCLNPAPNIFYQAAPSGAELDLFLSVLCGESPVPAEKIPPAAGLLESLEKPVNLDLYISSHCPFCPQVAGPLLGLALFCPKLVLNVIDGTLFEEKAAKAGIKAVPTLILEDGFRWTGKVALEEVINVAAHRDGADFGVDTLKAIVTGGNAGTAARMMIDRSRIYPAFIDLLTDPDWSVRLGAMVVFEYLCDAGEKLATEVVDTLWSRFETVSGDVQADMVQMMGDSGLPAAMEKVTAVLNGPFEEDVKDVARAFLE
;
A
#
# COMPACT_ATOMS: atom_id res chain seq x y z
N MET A 1 -27.90 -10.21 8.93
CA MET A 1 -28.17 -8.98 8.16
C MET A 1 -29.06 -8.11 9.02
N GLU A 2 -28.67 -6.85 9.24
CA GLU A 2 -29.48 -5.91 10.01
C GLU A 2 -30.69 -5.43 9.18
N SER A 3 -31.71 -4.85 9.84
CA SER A 3 -32.91 -4.36 9.14
C SER A 3 -32.61 -3.21 8.16
N THR A 4 -31.58 -2.43 8.44
CA THR A 4 -31.04 -1.36 7.59
C THR A 4 -30.42 -1.92 6.30
N ASP A 5 -29.64 -3.00 6.41
CA ASP A 5 -29.05 -3.69 5.25
C ASP A 5 -30.13 -4.32 4.37
N GLU A 6 -31.17 -4.91 4.98
CA GLU A 6 -32.29 -5.46 4.23
C GLU A 6 -32.99 -4.38 3.38
N ALA A 7 -33.16 -3.18 3.92
CA ALA A 7 -33.74 -2.05 3.18
C ALA A 7 -32.85 -1.59 2.01
N ILE A 8 -31.51 -1.64 2.16
CA ILE A 8 -30.56 -1.37 1.09
C ILE A 8 -30.74 -2.38 -0.06
N VAL A 9 -30.76 -3.67 0.26
CA VAL A 9 -30.95 -4.74 -0.73
C VAL A 9 -32.30 -4.61 -1.42
N ILE A 10 -33.40 -4.34 -0.69
CA ILE A 10 -34.74 -4.16 -1.29
C ILE A 10 -34.75 -2.99 -2.26
N ARG A 11 -34.17 -1.85 -1.87
CA ARG A 11 -34.09 -0.67 -2.72
C ARG A 11 -33.31 -0.98 -4.00
N TRP A 12 -32.13 -1.58 -3.86
CA TRP A 12 -31.31 -1.99 -5.00
C TRP A 12 -32.02 -3.01 -5.90
N ALA A 13 -32.64 -4.03 -5.31
CA ALA A 13 -33.40 -5.07 -6.01
C ALA A 13 -34.53 -4.51 -6.86
N SER A 14 -35.22 -3.47 -6.36
CA SER A 14 -36.31 -2.83 -7.10
C SER A 14 -35.85 -2.17 -8.41
N ALA A 15 -34.60 -1.69 -8.46
CA ALA A 15 -34.03 -1.07 -9.65
C ALA A 15 -33.46 -2.09 -10.66
N HIS A 16 -33.02 -3.27 -10.20
CA HIS A 16 -32.27 -4.24 -11.02
C HIS A 16 -32.99 -5.57 -11.24
N SER A 17 -34.26 -5.69 -10.84
CA SER A 17 -35.03 -6.95 -10.89
C SER A 17 -35.20 -7.60 -12.26
N GLN A 18 -34.89 -6.89 -13.36
CA GLN A 18 -34.95 -7.40 -14.74
C GLN A 18 -33.61 -7.94 -15.25
N GLU A 19 -32.53 -7.77 -14.48
CA GLU A 19 -31.18 -8.19 -14.85
C GLU A 19 -30.88 -9.60 -14.33
N THR A 20 -30.03 -10.31 -15.08
CA THR A 20 -29.46 -11.57 -14.58
C THR A 20 -28.19 -11.25 -13.81
N VAL A 21 -28.29 -11.23 -12.49
CA VAL A 21 -27.16 -10.97 -11.60
C VAL A 21 -26.58 -12.29 -11.09
N ILE A 22 -25.29 -12.52 -11.31
CA ILE A 22 -24.58 -13.71 -10.86
C ILE A 22 -23.54 -13.30 -9.82
N LEU A 23 -23.60 -13.91 -8.63
CA LEU A 23 -22.60 -13.75 -7.59
C LEU A 23 -21.85 -15.08 -7.39
N PRO A 24 -20.65 -15.24 -7.97
CA PRO A 24 -19.75 -16.31 -7.57
C PRO A 24 -19.35 -16.17 -6.10
N ALA A 25 -19.39 -17.28 -5.36
CA ALA A 25 -18.98 -17.36 -3.97
C ALA A 25 -18.17 -18.64 -3.73
N PHE A 26 -16.95 -18.47 -3.25
CA PHE A 26 -16.07 -19.58 -2.86
C PHE A 26 -16.09 -19.70 -1.34
N LEU A 27 -16.71 -20.76 -0.82
CA LEU A 27 -17.01 -20.89 0.61
C LEU A 27 -16.31 -22.12 1.20
N SER A 28 -16.10 -22.12 2.51
CA SER A 28 -15.56 -23.28 3.24
C SER A 28 -16.40 -23.59 4.48
N GLU A 29 -16.08 -24.69 5.16
CA GLU A 29 -16.67 -25.03 6.46
C GLU A 29 -16.01 -24.30 7.64
N SER A 30 -15.11 -23.34 7.38
CA SER A 30 -14.52 -22.51 8.44
C SER A 30 -15.54 -21.50 8.99
N ARG A 31 -15.22 -20.86 10.13
CA ARG A 31 -16.03 -19.78 10.71
C ARG A 31 -16.33 -18.69 9.68
N GLU A 32 -15.32 -18.29 8.91
CA GLU A 32 -15.40 -17.24 7.90
C GLU A 32 -16.29 -17.68 6.72
N GLY A 33 -16.11 -18.92 6.25
CA GLY A 33 -16.92 -19.49 5.17
C GLY A 33 -18.40 -19.61 5.53
N LEU A 34 -18.71 -20.05 6.76
CA LEU A 34 -20.08 -20.11 7.27
C LEU A 34 -20.71 -18.71 7.41
N PHE A 35 -19.94 -17.72 7.85
CA PHE A 35 -20.41 -16.35 7.95
C PHE A 35 -20.79 -15.76 6.58
N LEU A 36 -19.95 -15.97 5.56
CA LEU A 36 -20.25 -15.54 4.18
C LEU A 36 -21.44 -16.31 3.59
N ARG A 37 -21.58 -17.61 3.91
CA ARG A 37 -22.74 -18.44 3.51
C ARG A 37 -24.05 -17.86 4.05
N ASP A 38 -24.04 -17.39 5.29
CA ASP A 38 -25.21 -16.76 5.91
C ASP A 38 -25.55 -15.43 5.21
N PHE A 39 -24.56 -14.61 4.85
CA PHE A 39 -24.79 -13.43 4.02
C PHE A 39 -25.46 -13.79 2.68
N CYS A 40 -24.92 -14.77 1.94
CA CYS A 40 -25.51 -15.22 0.68
C CYS A 40 -26.96 -15.69 0.84
N ARG A 41 -27.28 -16.42 1.93
CA ARG A 41 -28.65 -16.88 2.19
C ARG A 41 -29.61 -15.69 2.39
N HIS A 42 -29.18 -14.67 3.11
CA HIS A 42 -29.98 -13.45 3.30
C HIS A 42 -30.16 -12.68 2.00
N LEU A 43 -29.08 -12.48 1.23
CA LEU A 43 -29.14 -11.81 -0.06
C LEU A 43 -30.12 -12.50 -1.02
N LYS A 44 -30.05 -13.83 -1.15
CA LYS A 44 -30.95 -14.62 -1.99
C LYS A 44 -32.41 -14.57 -1.52
N LYS A 45 -32.65 -14.47 -0.22
CA LYS A 45 -34.01 -14.34 0.33
C LYS A 45 -34.62 -12.99 -0.05
N THR A 46 -33.85 -11.91 0.03
CA THR A 46 -34.32 -10.55 -0.19
C THR A 46 -34.31 -10.16 -1.68
N ALA A 47 -33.37 -10.70 -2.46
CA ALA A 47 -33.26 -10.50 -3.90
C ALA A 47 -33.22 -11.86 -4.63
N PRO A 48 -34.38 -12.53 -4.84
CA PRO A 48 -34.44 -13.88 -5.41
C PRO A 48 -33.90 -14.02 -6.85
N PHE A 49 -33.78 -12.90 -7.58
CA PHE A 49 -33.24 -12.87 -8.94
C PHE A 49 -31.71 -12.99 -8.98
N VAL A 50 -31.02 -12.81 -7.84
CA VAL A 50 -29.57 -12.99 -7.74
C VAL A 50 -29.24 -14.49 -7.72
N HIS A 51 -28.54 -14.95 -8.75
CA HIS A 51 -28.02 -16.29 -8.82
C HIS A 51 -26.67 -16.37 -8.11
N ILE A 52 -26.65 -16.96 -6.92
CA ILE A 52 -25.41 -17.18 -6.17
C ILE A 52 -24.83 -18.53 -6.59
N ASP A 53 -23.72 -18.48 -7.32
CA ASP A 53 -22.96 -19.65 -7.77
C ASP A 53 -21.95 -20.04 -6.68
N MET A 54 -22.34 -21.00 -5.84
CA MET A 54 -21.54 -21.43 -4.70
C MET A 54 -20.63 -22.59 -5.09
N ALA A 55 -19.33 -22.41 -4.86
CA ALA A 55 -18.31 -23.45 -5.00
C ALA A 55 -17.51 -23.59 -3.70
N ASP A 56 -16.91 -24.76 -3.49
CA ASP A 56 -15.98 -24.95 -2.39
C ASP A 56 -14.68 -24.18 -2.66
N ALA A 57 -14.24 -23.40 -1.67
CA ALA A 57 -12.94 -22.76 -1.69
C ALA A 57 -11.84 -23.83 -1.71
N ARG A 58 -10.81 -23.61 -2.54
CA ARG A 58 -9.64 -24.49 -2.56
C ARG A 58 -8.91 -24.41 -1.21
N PRO A 59 -8.14 -25.44 -0.80
CA PRO A 59 -7.42 -25.42 0.47
C PRO A 59 -6.54 -24.18 0.72
N GLU A 60 -6.02 -23.58 -0.36
CA GLU A 60 -5.14 -22.40 -0.31
C GLU A 60 -5.87 -21.07 -0.53
N GLN A 61 -7.19 -21.10 -0.76
CA GLN A 61 -8.02 -19.93 -1.04
C GLN A 61 -8.87 -19.58 0.19
N ALA A 62 -8.76 -18.34 0.66
CA ALA A 62 -9.65 -17.81 1.69
C ALA A 62 -11.10 -17.75 1.16
N PRO A 63 -12.13 -18.06 1.99
CA PRO A 63 -13.52 -17.90 1.59
C PRO A 63 -13.82 -16.47 1.15
N CYS A 64 -14.51 -16.30 0.03
CA CYS A 64 -14.77 -14.97 -0.54
C CYS A 64 -16.03 -14.94 -1.42
N LEU A 65 -16.54 -13.72 -1.58
CA LEU A 65 -17.56 -13.34 -2.55
C LEU A 65 -16.89 -12.61 -3.72
N ASN A 66 -17.30 -12.86 -4.96
CA ASN A 66 -16.66 -12.30 -6.14
C ASN A 66 -17.67 -11.47 -6.95
N PRO A 67 -17.92 -10.20 -6.59
CA PRO A 67 -18.84 -9.36 -7.34
C PRO A 67 -18.32 -9.02 -8.74
N ALA A 68 -17.01 -9.14 -8.98
CA ALA A 68 -16.35 -9.05 -10.28
C ALA A 68 -15.14 -10.00 -10.34
N PRO A 69 -14.62 -10.32 -11.55
CA PRO A 69 -13.56 -11.33 -11.72
C PRO A 69 -12.27 -11.06 -10.94
N ASN A 70 -11.92 -9.79 -10.73
CA ASN A 70 -10.71 -9.32 -10.06
C ASN A 70 -10.98 -8.66 -8.70
N ILE A 71 -12.20 -8.79 -8.17
CA ILE A 71 -12.58 -8.22 -6.87
C ILE A 71 -13.04 -9.37 -5.96
N PHE A 72 -12.37 -9.50 -4.82
CA PHE A 72 -12.58 -10.57 -3.85
C PHE A 72 -12.99 -9.99 -2.50
N TYR A 73 -14.22 -10.22 -2.09
CA TYR A 73 -14.76 -9.82 -0.79
C TYR A 73 -14.58 -10.95 0.22
N GLN A 74 -13.58 -10.81 1.07
CA GLN A 74 -13.35 -11.56 2.31
C GLN A 74 -14.04 -10.81 3.47
N ALA A 75 -15.31 -10.45 3.27
CA ALA A 75 -16.14 -9.69 4.20
C ALA A 75 -17.62 -9.92 3.85
N ALA A 76 -18.51 -9.78 4.82
CA ALA A 76 -19.94 -9.60 4.54
C ALA A 76 -20.23 -8.08 4.52
N PRO A 77 -20.50 -7.47 3.35
CA PRO A 77 -20.76 -6.04 3.25
C PRO A 77 -21.99 -5.62 4.06
N SER A 78 -21.92 -4.44 4.68
CA SER A 78 -23.01 -3.85 5.47
C SER A 78 -23.03 -2.33 5.29
N GLY A 79 -24.17 -1.70 5.48
CA GLY A 79 -24.33 -0.24 5.40
C GLY A 79 -23.79 0.34 4.08
N ALA A 80 -22.99 1.41 4.17
CA ALA A 80 -22.43 2.06 2.98
C ALA A 80 -21.54 1.13 2.14
N GLU A 81 -20.85 0.15 2.75
CA GLU A 81 -20.05 -0.84 2.01
C GLU A 81 -20.94 -1.79 1.19
N LEU A 82 -22.14 -2.09 1.67
CA LEU A 82 -23.11 -2.92 0.95
C LEU A 82 -23.60 -2.24 -0.33
N ASP A 83 -23.87 -0.92 -0.28
CA ASP A 83 -24.20 -0.15 -1.48
C ASP A 83 -23.08 -0.24 -2.53
N LEU A 84 -21.80 -0.10 -2.13
CA LEU A 84 -20.65 -0.23 -3.03
C LEU A 84 -20.57 -1.64 -3.65
N PHE A 85 -20.69 -2.67 -2.82
CA PHE A 85 -20.65 -4.06 -3.27
C PHE A 85 -21.75 -4.37 -4.30
N LEU A 86 -22.98 -3.90 -4.05
CA LEU A 86 -24.12 -4.14 -4.94
C LEU A 86 -23.95 -3.41 -6.29
N SER A 87 -23.37 -2.21 -6.31
CA SER A 87 -23.01 -1.52 -7.57
C SER A 87 -22.00 -2.35 -8.36
N VAL A 88 -20.92 -2.81 -7.73
CA VAL A 88 -19.90 -3.63 -8.41
C VAL A 88 -20.49 -4.94 -8.94
N LEU A 89 -21.41 -5.56 -8.20
CA LEU A 89 -22.07 -6.79 -8.61
C LEU A 89 -22.91 -6.62 -9.90
N CYS A 90 -23.41 -5.41 -10.17
CA CYS A 90 -24.07 -5.05 -11.43
C CYS A 90 -23.09 -4.55 -12.51
N GLY A 91 -21.78 -4.54 -12.24
CA GLY A 91 -20.76 -3.96 -13.12
C GLY A 91 -20.77 -2.43 -13.13
N GLU A 92 -21.46 -1.78 -12.19
CA GLU A 92 -21.52 -0.34 -12.05
C GLU A 92 -20.37 0.18 -11.18
N SER A 93 -19.68 1.23 -11.65
CA SER A 93 -18.65 1.88 -10.84
C SER A 93 -19.29 2.57 -9.61
N PRO A 94 -18.81 2.30 -8.38
CA PRO A 94 -19.34 2.96 -7.18
C PRO A 94 -18.98 4.45 -7.08
N VAL A 95 -18.08 4.92 -7.94
CA VAL A 95 -17.66 6.32 -8.06
C VAL A 95 -17.84 6.83 -9.48
N PRO A 96 -18.14 8.14 -9.67
CA PRO A 96 -18.16 8.75 -11.00
C PRO A 96 -16.83 8.59 -11.72
N ALA A 97 -16.86 8.46 -13.04
CA ALA A 97 -15.67 8.25 -13.87
C ALA A 97 -14.65 9.39 -13.71
N GLU A 98 -15.11 10.62 -13.43
CA GLU A 98 -14.25 11.79 -13.20
C GLU A 98 -13.41 11.67 -11.92
N LYS A 99 -13.78 10.77 -11.00
CA LYS A 99 -12.98 10.47 -9.80
C LYS A 99 -11.91 9.41 -10.04
N ILE A 100 -11.90 8.75 -11.21
CA ILE A 100 -10.83 7.85 -11.60
C ILE A 100 -9.74 8.71 -12.27
N PRO A 101 -8.51 8.74 -11.72
CA PRO A 101 -7.47 9.61 -12.24
C PRO A 101 -7.09 9.24 -13.67
N PRO A 102 -6.71 10.22 -14.52
CA PRO A 102 -6.18 9.94 -15.86
C PRO A 102 -4.98 8.99 -15.86
N ALA A 103 -4.22 8.98 -14.76
CA ALA A 103 -3.10 8.06 -14.54
C ALA A 103 -3.52 6.59 -14.56
N ALA A 104 -4.81 6.24 -14.42
CA ALA A 104 -5.27 4.84 -14.44
C ALA A 104 -4.87 4.09 -15.72
N GLY A 105 -4.65 4.79 -16.84
CA GLY A 105 -4.11 4.19 -18.06
C GLY A 105 -2.71 3.58 -17.90
N LEU A 106 -1.94 3.98 -16.88
CA LEU A 106 -0.67 3.33 -16.52
C LEU A 106 -0.85 1.89 -16.04
N LEU A 107 -2.03 1.54 -15.52
CA LEU A 107 -2.30 0.18 -15.04
C LEU A 107 -2.68 -0.78 -16.17
N GLU A 108 -3.14 -0.25 -17.32
CA GLU A 108 -3.45 -1.09 -18.49
C GLU A 108 -2.18 -1.72 -19.09
N SER A 109 -1.04 -1.02 -19.01
CA SER A 109 0.24 -1.48 -19.55
C SER A 109 0.97 -2.50 -18.68
N LEU A 110 0.45 -2.83 -17.48
CA LEU A 110 1.08 -3.78 -16.57
C LEU A 110 1.28 -5.15 -17.23
N GLU A 111 2.47 -5.73 -17.16
CA GLU A 111 2.70 -7.07 -17.72
C GLU A 111 2.01 -8.17 -16.90
N LYS A 112 1.94 -7.97 -15.58
CA LYS A 112 1.38 -8.91 -14.61
C LYS A 112 0.28 -8.25 -13.77
N PRO A 113 -0.67 -9.03 -13.22
CA PRO A 113 -1.61 -8.52 -12.25
C PRO A 113 -0.92 -7.97 -10.99
N VAL A 114 -1.55 -6.98 -10.36
CA VAL A 114 -1.17 -6.40 -9.05
C VAL A 114 -2.20 -6.82 -8.03
N ASN A 115 -1.79 -7.31 -6.86
CA ASN A 115 -2.71 -7.53 -5.75
C ASN A 115 -2.69 -6.37 -4.76
N LEU A 116 -3.89 -5.93 -4.39
CA LEU A 116 -4.16 -4.96 -3.33
C LEU A 116 -5.04 -5.59 -2.26
N ASP A 117 -4.57 -5.62 -1.02
CA ASP A 117 -5.31 -6.07 0.15
C ASP A 117 -5.80 -4.86 0.95
N LEU A 118 -7.10 -4.57 0.87
CA LEU A 118 -7.76 -3.54 1.65
C LEU A 118 -8.40 -4.16 2.90
N TYR A 119 -7.82 -3.86 4.07
CA TYR A 119 -8.38 -4.21 5.35
C TYR A 119 -9.41 -3.17 5.81
N ILE A 120 -10.61 -3.66 6.10
CA ILE A 120 -11.74 -2.90 6.63
C ILE A 120 -12.19 -3.51 7.96
N SER A 121 -13.15 -2.85 8.62
CA SER A 121 -13.93 -3.47 9.68
C SER A 121 -15.40 -3.14 9.48
N SER A 122 -16.26 -4.00 10.00
CA SER A 122 -17.67 -3.71 10.17
C SER A 122 -17.88 -2.35 10.85
N HIS A 123 -18.83 -1.55 10.36
CA HIS A 123 -19.18 -0.20 10.84
C HIS A 123 -18.08 0.89 10.80
N CYS A 124 -16.96 0.66 10.14
CA CYS A 124 -15.94 1.69 9.92
C CYS A 124 -16.47 2.83 9.01
N PRO A 125 -16.59 4.08 9.49
CA PRO A 125 -17.17 5.18 8.70
C PRO A 125 -16.23 5.70 7.60
N PHE A 126 -14.94 5.38 7.68
CA PHE A 126 -13.92 5.83 6.73
C PHE A 126 -13.62 4.80 5.64
N CYS A 127 -13.92 3.52 5.89
CA CYS A 127 -13.58 2.43 4.98
C CYS A 127 -14.29 2.56 3.61
N PRO A 128 -15.59 2.92 3.53
CA PRO A 128 -16.26 3.11 2.24
C PRO A 128 -15.63 4.22 1.37
N GLN A 129 -15.01 5.23 1.99
CA GLN A 129 -14.37 6.34 1.28
C GLN A 129 -13.08 5.90 0.55
N VAL A 130 -12.45 4.82 1.03
CA VAL A 130 -11.27 4.20 0.42
C VAL A 130 -11.69 3.05 -0.50
N ALA A 131 -12.65 2.22 -0.08
CA ALA A 131 -13.14 1.08 -0.86
C ALA A 131 -13.77 1.52 -2.18
N GLY A 132 -14.65 2.53 -2.18
CA GLY A 132 -15.36 2.98 -3.38
C GLY A 132 -14.44 3.32 -4.56
N PRO A 133 -13.47 4.24 -4.41
CA PRO A 133 -12.50 4.56 -5.47
C PRO A 133 -11.66 3.35 -5.93
N LEU A 134 -11.24 2.48 -5.01
CA LEU A 134 -10.46 1.28 -5.35
C LEU A 134 -11.30 0.25 -6.12
N LEU A 135 -12.56 0.06 -5.76
CA LEU A 135 -13.51 -0.79 -6.48
C LEU A 135 -13.75 -0.27 -7.90
N GLY A 136 -13.95 1.04 -8.05
CA GLY A 136 -14.08 1.67 -9.36
C GLY A 136 -12.81 1.50 -10.21
N LEU A 137 -11.63 1.66 -9.60
CA LEU A 137 -10.35 1.43 -10.28
C LEU A 137 -10.15 -0.04 -10.68
N ALA A 138 -10.53 -0.98 -9.82
CA ALA A 138 -10.46 -2.42 -10.11
C ALA A 138 -11.42 -2.80 -11.25
N LEU A 139 -12.64 -2.26 -11.29
CA LEU A 139 -13.56 -2.46 -12.42
C LEU A 139 -12.98 -1.90 -13.73
N PHE A 140 -12.30 -0.76 -13.66
CA PHE A 140 -11.66 -0.14 -14.82
C PHE A 140 -10.43 -0.93 -15.30
N CYS A 141 -9.63 -1.48 -14.40
CA CYS A 141 -8.39 -2.19 -14.71
C CYS A 141 -8.42 -3.66 -14.23
N PRO A 142 -8.69 -4.63 -15.13
CA PRO A 142 -8.74 -6.06 -14.76
C PRO A 142 -7.43 -6.64 -14.21
N LYS A 143 -6.29 -5.97 -14.45
CA LYS A 143 -4.98 -6.38 -13.92
C LYS A 143 -4.79 -5.97 -12.47
N LEU A 144 -5.60 -5.05 -11.94
CA LEU A 144 -5.60 -4.73 -10.52
C LEU A 144 -6.57 -5.68 -9.81
N VAL A 145 -6.03 -6.59 -9.01
CA VAL A 145 -6.79 -7.52 -8.17
C VAL A 145 -6.98 -6.90 -6.80
N LEU A 146 -8.23 -6.68 -6.39
CA LEU A 146 -8.57 -6.07 -5.11
C LEU A 146 -9.20 -7.10 -4.17
N ASN A 147 -8.57 -7.33 -3.02
CA ASN A 147 -9.12 -8.09 -1.91
C ASN A 147 -9.65 -7.14 -0.84
N VAL A 148 -10.95 -7.14 -0.59
CA VAL A 148 -11.58 -6.39 0.53
C VAL A 148 -11.77 -7.35 1.69
N ILE A 149 -11.09 -7.09 2.81
CA ILE A 149 -10.91 -8.05 3.91
C ILE A 149 -11.45 -7.44 5.20
N ASP A 150 -12.44 -8.06 5.83
CA ASP A 150 -12.83 -7.67 7.19
C ASP A 150 -11.81 -8.25 8.18
N GLY A 151 -10.99 -7.37 8.78
CA GLY A 151 -9.95 -7.76 9.72
C GLY A 151 -10.46 -8.37 11.02
N THR A 152 -11.75 -8.20 11.34
CA THR A 152 -12.42 -8.83 12.49
C THR A 152 -12.99 -10.21 12.17
N LEU A 153 -13.21 -10.50 10.89
CA LEU A 153 -13.59 -11.82 10.41
C LEU A 153 -12.35 -12.67 10.14
N PHE A 154 -11.34 -12.09 9.52
CA PHE A 154 -10.07 -12.73 9.17
C PHE A 154 -8.93 -12.31 10.10
N GLU A 155 -9.14 -12.52 11.41
CA GLU A 155 -8.26 -12.03 12.49
C GLU A 155 -6.80 -12.51 12.34
N GLU A 156 -6.59 -13.79 12.00
CA GLU A 156 -5.24 -14.33 11.79
C GLU A 156 -4.52 -13.67 10.61
N LYS A 157 -5.26 -13.38 9.53
CA LYS A 157 -4.71 -12.72 8.34
C LYS A 157 -4.35 -11.27 8.67
N ALA A 158 -5.23 -10.55 9.36
CA ALA A 158 -4.98 -9.18 9.82
C ALA A 158 -3.80 -9.10 10.81
N ALA A 159 -3.68 -10.05 11.74
CA ALA A 159 -2.56 -10.14 12.67
C ALA A 159 -1.23 -10.38 11.94
N LYS A 160 -1.18 -11.33 10.98
CA LYS A 160 -0.01 -11.60 10.14
C LYS A 160 0.40 -10.39 9.30
N ALA A 161 -0.55 -9.64 8.78
CA ALA A 161 -0.29 -8.40 8.03
C ALA A 161 0.10 -7.20 8.92
N GLY A 162 0.02 -7.35 10.25
CA GLY A 162 0.35 -6.31 11.23
C GLY A 162 -0.64 -5.14 11.20
N ILE A 163 -1.92 -5.42 10.98
CA ILE A 163 -2.98 -4.42 10.92
C ILE A 163 -3.29 -3.90 12.33
N LYS A 164 -3.15 -2.58 12.51
CA LYS A 164 -3.43 -1.89 13.78
C LYS A 164 -4.62 -0.94 13.70
N ALA A 165 -4.99 -0.53 12.48
CA ALA A 165 -6.08 0.39 12.20
C ALA A 165 -6.68 0.05 10.84
N VAL A 166 -7.88 0.56 10.57
CA VAL A 166 -8.55 0.45 9.28
C VAL A 166 -9.12 1.82 8.88
N PRO A 167 -9.27 2.13 7.57
CA PRO A 167 -8.84 1.31 6.44
C PRO A 167 -7.31 1.26 6.30
N THR A 168 -6.78 0.09 5.97
CA THR A 168 -5.36 -0.09 5.60
C THR A 168 -5.30 -0.83 4.28
N LEU A 169 -4.69 -0.21 3.27
CA LEU A 169 -4.43 -0.79 1.97
C LEU A 169 -2.99 -1.32 1.94
N ILE A 170 -2.78 -2.53 1.43
CA ILE A 170 -1.46 -3.14 1.27
C ILE A 170 -1.30 -3.58 -0.18
N LEU A 171 -0.22 -3.15 -0.82
CA LEU A 171 0.26 -3.69 -2.09
C LEU A 171 1.00 -5.00 -1.85
N GLU A 172 0.93 -5.95 -2.77
CA GLU A 172 1.57 -7.27 -2.68
C GLU A 172 3.04 -7.27 -2.22
N ASP A 173 3.79 -6.20 -2.51
CA ASP A 173 5.18 -5.98 -2.07
C ASP A 173 5.32 -5.37 -0.66
N GLY A 174 4.24 -5.33 0.12
CA GLY A 174 4.23 -4.83 1.50
C GLY A 174 4.09 -3.30 1.65
N PHE A 175 4.07 -2.53 0.55
CA PHE A 175 3.75 -1.10 0.61
C PHE A 175 2.37 -0.91 1.22
N ARG A 176 2.21 0.03 2.15
CA ARG A 176 0.95 0.22 2.87
C ARG A 176 0.52 1.68 2.97
N TRP A 177 -0.78 1.90 2.86
CA TRP A 177 -1.46 3.15 3.17
C TRP A 177 -2.39 2.93 4.36
N THR A 178 -2.42 3.85 5.32
CA THR A 178 -3.31 3.78 6.49
C THR A 178 -4.14 5.05 6.62
N GLY A 179 -5.46 4.92 6.73
CA GLY A 179 -6.38 6.06 6.83
C GLY A 179 -6.65 6.70 5.47
N LYS A 180 -5.87 7.73 5.10
CA LYS A 180 -6.05 8.42 3.81
C LYS A 180 -5.27 7.71 2.71
N VAL A 181 -5.95 7.40 1.61
CA VAL A 181 -5.37 6.75 0.43
C VAL A 181 -5.63 7.64 -0.78
N ALA A 182 -4.57 8.19 -1.37
CA ALA A 182 -4.67 8.93 -2.63
C ALA A 182 -4.61 7.97 -3.81
N LEU A 183 -5.61 8.00 -4.68
CA LEU A 183 -5.73 7.00 -5.76
C LEU A 183 -4.60 7.16 -6.79
N GLU A 184 -4.17 8.38 -7.08
CA GLU A 184 -3.03 8.69 -7.94
C GLU A 184 -1.73 8.03 -7.43
N GLU A 185 -1.53 8.05 -6.11
CA GLU A 185 -0.36 7.44 -5.49
C GLU A 185 -0.40 5.92 -5.62
N VAL A 186 -1.55 5.30 -5.34
CA VAL A 186 -1.75 3.86 -5.52
C VAL A 186 -1.46 3.44 -6.96
N ILE A 187 -1.97 4.20 -7.93
CA ILE A 187 -1.73 3.94 -9.35
C ILE A 187 -0.24 4.02 -9.69
N ASN A 188 0.44 5.09 -9.26
CA ASN A 188 1.86 5.28 -9.55
C ASN A 188 2.71 4.17 -8.94
N VAL A 189 2.48 3.81 -7.68
CA VAL A 189 3.25 2.75 -7.00
C VAL A 189 2.97 1.39 -7.63
N ALA A 190 1.71 1.06 -7.94
CA ALA A 190 1.35 -0.20 -8.59
C ALA A 190 1.93 -0.34 -10.00
N ALA A 191 1.95 0.75 -10.78
CA ALA A 191 2.48 0.79 -12.14
C ALA A 191 4.01 0.59 -12.21
N HIS A 192 4.75 1.05 -11.20
CA HIS A 192 6.22 1.05 -11.22
C HIS A 192 6.85 -0.06 -10.34
N ARG A 193 6.04 -0.99 -9.82
CA ARG A 193 6.50 -2.03 -8.88
C ARG A 193 7.58 -2.96 -9.43
N ASP A 194 7.62 -3.25 -10.72
CA ASP A 194 8.51 -4.28 -11.29
C ASP A 194 9.97 -3.84 -11.50
N GLY A 195 10.35 -2.60 -11.12
CA GLY A 195 11.74 -2.17 -11.15
C GLY A 195 12.07 -1.06 -12.14
N ALA A 196 11.12 -0.18 -12.45
CA ALA A 196 11.54 1.20 -12.66
C ALA A 196 11.85 1.73 -11.26
N ASP A 197 13.12 2.02 -10.98
CA ASP A 197 13.49 2.77 -9.78
C ASP A 197 12.47 3.89 -9.58
N PHE A 198 11.85 3.98 -8.38
CA PHE A 198 10.89 5.04 -8.14
C PHE A 198 11.52 6.35 -8.60
N GLY A 199 10.84 7.07 -9.50
CA GLY A 199 11.32 8.41 -9.86
C GLY A 199 11.47 9.25 -8.60
N VAL A 200 12.39 10.21 -8.63
CA VAL A 200 12.68 11.11 -7.50
C VAL A 200 11.39 11.65 -6.88
N ASP A 201 10.42 12.08 -7.70
CA ASP A 201 9.14 12.63 -7.24
C ASP A 201 8.29 11.63 -6.44
N THR A 202 8.25 10.36 -6.84
CA THR A 202 7.47 9.34 -6.13
C THR A 202 8.12 9.00 -4.79
N LEU A 203 9.44 8.80 -4.78
CA LEU A 203 10.14 8.52 -3.54
C LEU A 203 10.08 9.73 -2.59
N LYS A 204 10.14 10.95 -3.14
CA LYS A 204 10.01 12.22 -2.40
C LYS A 204 8.65 12.34 -1.74
N ALA A 205 7.56 12.00 -2.43
CA ALA A 205 6.23 11.96 -1.84
C ALA A 205 6.13 10.93 -0.69
N ILE A 206 6.74 9.75 -0.86
CA ILE A 206 6.74 8.70 0.16
C ILE A 206 7.47 9.16 1.43
N VAL A 207 8.70 9.69 1.31
CA VAL A 207 9.50 10.06 2.48
C VAL A 207 8.97 11.30 3.20
N THR A 208 8.49 12.30 2.45
CA THR A 208 7.91 13.52 3.05
C THR A 208 6.50 13.28 3.61
N GLY A 209 5.81 12.25 3.13
CA GLY A 209 4.53 11.77 3.68
C GLY A 209 4.64 10.95 4.97
N GLY A 210 5.84 10.81 5.55
CA GLY A 210 6.08 10.05 6.78
C GLY A 210 6.15 8.53 6.60
N ASN A 211 6.30 8.06 5.36
CA ASN A 211 6.35 6.64 5.02
C ASN A 211 7.78 6.13 4.76
N ALA A 212 8.78 6.72 5.42
CA ALA A 212 10.20 6.37 5.28
C ALA A 212 10.47 4.87 5.53
N GLY A 213 9.89 4.28 6.58
CA GLY A 213 10.04 2.85 6.86
C GLY A 213 9.48 1.94 5.75
N THR A 214 8.49 2.41 5.00
CA THR A 214 7.96 1.70 3.83
C THR A 214 8.97 1.73 2.69
N ALA A 215 9.51 2.91 2.36
CA ALA A 215 10.57 3.03 1.34
C ALA A 215 11.78 2.14 1.67
N ALA A 216 12.20 2.10 2.94
CA ALA A 216 13.28 1.24 3.40
C ALA A 216 12.96 -0.24 3.19
N ARG A 217 11.78 -0.70 3.64
CA ARG A 217 11.37 -2.10 3.50
C ARG A 217 11.35 -2.57 2.05
N MET A 218 10.91 -1.73 1.12
CA MET A 218 10.93 -2.06 -0.31
C MET A 218 12.35 -2.33 -0.83
N MET A 219 13.33 -1.53 -0.38
CA MET A 219 14.74 -1.73 -0.72
C MET A 219 15.32 -2.97 -0.02
N ILE A 220 14.94 -3.23 1.23
CA ILE A 220 15.38 -4.39 2.03
C ILE A 220 14.87 -5.70 1.42
N ASP A 221 13.55 -5.81 1.20
CA ASP A 221 12.90 -7.02 0.70
C ASP A 221 13.44 -7.41 -0.69
N ARG A 222 13.86 -6.41 -1.47
CA ARG A 222 14.47 -6.59 -2.80
C ARG A 222 15.98 -6.65 -2.79
N SER A 223 16.60 -6.44 -1.63
CA SER A 223 18.06 -6.35 -1.47
C SER A 223 18.71 -5.41 -2.51
N ARG A 224 18.10 -4.25 -2.75
CA ARG A 224 18.53 -3.27 -3.76
C ARG A 224 18.20 -1.84 -3.35
N ILE A 225 19.16 -0.94 -3.50
CA ILE A 225 18.96 0.50 -3.34
C ILE A 225 18.43 1.13 -4.64
N TYR A 226 17.44 2.01 -4.52
CA TYR A 226 16.96 2.80 -5.67
C TYR A 226 17.91 3.97 -5.93
N PRO A 227 18.39 4.23 -7.17
CA PRO A 227 19.22 5.39 -7.49
C PRO A 227 18.61 6.72 -7.05
N ALA A 228 17.29 6.88 -7.21
CA ALA A 228 16.57 8.07 -6.74
C ALA A 228 16.74 8.28 -5.24
N PHE A 229 16.87 7.22 -4.43
CA PHE A 229 17.11 7.35 -2.99
C PHE A 229 18.40 8.12 -2.69
N ILE A 230 19.46 7.86 -3.46
CA ILE A 230 20.72 8.61 -3.34
C ILE A 230 20.50 10.08 -3.71
N ASP A 231 19.69 10.36 -4.73
CA ASP A 231 19.36 11.73 -5.12
C ASP A 231 18.62 12.46 -3.98
N LEU A 232 17.68 11.78 -3.30
CA LEU A 232 16.93 12.34 -2.16
C LEU A 232 17.82 12.65 -0.95
N LEU A 233 18.82 11.82 -0.67
CA LEU A 233 19.81 12.05 0.39
C LEU A 233 20.69 13.29 0.10
N THR A 234 20.74 13.72 -1.16
CA THR A 234 21.46 14.92 -1.61
C THR A 234 20.54 16.04 -2.10
N ASP A 235 19.22 15.95 -1.87
CA ASP A 235 18.23 16.94 -2.33
C ASP A 235 18.48 18.29 -1.63
N PRO A 236 18.41 19.45 -2.30
CA PRO A 236 18.59 20.74 -1.64
C PRO A 236 17.53 21.05 -0.56
N ASP A 237 16.34 20.45 -0.63
CA ASP A 237 15.30 20.60 0.38
C ASP A 237 15.58 19.72 1.62
N TRP A 238 15.83 20.40 2.75
CA TRP A 238 16.06 19.75 4.04
C TRP A 238 14.96 18.77 4.45
N SER A 239 13.68 19.09 4.17
CA SER A 239 12.57 18.23 4.58
C SER A 239 12.59 16.88 3.85
N VAL A 240 13.10 16.88 2.62
CA VAL A 240 13.25 15.68 1.79
C VAL A 240 14.44 14.87 2.28
N ARG A 241 15.59 15.53 2.50
CA ARG A 241 16.79 14.87 3.04
C ARG A 241 16.50 14.22 4.38
N LEU A 242 15.84 14.93 5.29
CA LEU A 242 15.46 14.39 6.60
C LEU A 242 14.61 13.12 6.46
N GLY A 243 13.62 13.12 5.56
CA GLY A 243 12.82 11.93 5.28
C GLY A 243 13.67 10.77 4.75
N ALA A 244 14.64 11.05 3.88
CA ALA A 244 15.57 10.06 3.33
C ALA A 244 16.60 9.55 4.36
N MET A 245 17.06 10.39 5.28
CA MET A 245 17.92 9.99 6.39
C MET A 245 17.20 8.99 7.30
N VAL A 246 15.91 9.21 7.59
CA VAL A 246 15.10 8.24 8.34
C VAL A 246 14.98 6.90 7.59
N VAL A 247 14.85 6.92 6.25
CA VAL A 247 14.90 5.68 5.45
C VAL A 247 16.23 4.95 5.66
N PHE A 248 17.34 5.69 5.66
CA PHE A 248 18.67 5.13 5.88
C PHE A 248 18.85 4.54 7.28
N GLU A 249 18.28 5.13 8.33
CA GLU A 249 18.23 4.53 9.68
C GLU A 249 17.57 3.15 9.65
N TYR A 250 16.40 3.01 8.99
CA TYR A 250 15.75 1.70 8.82
C TYR A 250 16.61 0.70 8.04
N LEU A 251 17.40 1.16 7.05
CA LEU A 251 18.34 0.29 6.34
C LEU A 251 19.46 -0.19 7.28
N CYS A 252 19.97 0.67 8.15
CA CYS A 252 20.97 0.31 9.16
C CYS A 252 20.42 -0.73 10.14
N ASP A 253 19.19 -0.52 10.64
CA ASP A 253 18.51 -1.44 11.55
C ASP A 253 18.26 -2.83 10.93
N ALA A 254 18.03 -2.89 9.61
CA ALA A 254 17.77 -4.14 8.90
C ALA A 254 19.04 -4.92 8.55
N GLY A 255 20.20 -4.25 8.39
CA GLY A 255 21.49 -4.88 8.22
C GLY A 255 22.50 -4.07 7.42
N GLU A 256 23.78 -4.35 7.67
CA GLU A 256 24.90 -3.52 7.21
C GLU A 256 25.10 -3.48 5.69
N LYS A 257 24.67 -4.51 4.95
CA LYS A 257 25.01 -4.65 3.52
C LYS A 257 24.47 -3.48 2.67
N LEU A 258 23.17 -3.22 2.77
CA LEU A 258 22.53 -2.15 1.99
C LEU A 258 22.93 -0.77 2.49
N ALA A 259 23.06 -0.61 3.79
CA ALA A 259 23.49 0.66 4.37
C ALA A 259 24.94 1.01 3.97
N THR A 260 25.84 0.03 3.92
CA THR A 260 27.22 0.22 3.41
C THR A 260 27.23 0.62 1.94
N GLU A 261 26.39 0.01 1.10
CA GLU A 261 26.25 0.38 -0.32
C GLU A 261 25.79 1.84 -0.50
N VAL A 262 24.87 2.31 0.35
CA VAL A 262 24.43 3.71 0.37
C VAL A 262 25.58 4.62 0.77
N VAL A 263 26.31 4.30 1.85
CA VAL A 263 27.46 5.09 2.33
C VAL A 263 28.54 5.22 1.24
N ASP A 264 28.91 4.13 0.59
CA ASP A 264 29.93 4.12 -0.46
C ASP A 264 29.49 4.96 -1.67
N THR A 265 28.21 4.84 -2.06
CA THR A 265 27.65 5.59 -3.18
C THR A 265 27.57 7.09 -2.86
N LEU A 266 27.13 7.45 -1.65
CA LEU A 266 27.09 8.83 -1.18
C LEU A 266 28.49 9.44 -1.10
N TRP A 267 29.47 8.69 -0.62
CA TRP A 267 30.84 9.16 -0.52
C TRP A 267 31.40 9.61 -1.87
N SER A 268 31.04 8.92 -2.96
CA SER A 268 31.44 9.32 -4.32
C SER A 268 30.91 10.70 -4.74
N ARG A 269 29.83 11.19 -4.11
CA ARG A 269 29.19 12.50 -4.38
C ARG A 269 29.55 13.56 -3.34
N PHE A 270 30.25 13.21 -2.26
CA PHE A 270 30.47 14.07 -1.09
C PHE A 270 31.10 15.42 -1.44
N GLU A 271 32.13 15.44 -2.29
CA GLU A 271 32.80 16.69 -2.71
C GLU A 271 31.98 17.55 -3.68
N THR A 272 30.88 17.02 -4.24
CA THR A 272 30.08 17.70 -5.27
C THR A 272 28.85 18.41 -4.73
N VAL A 273 28.51 18.19 -3.45
CA VAL A 273 27.35 18.77 -2.77
C VAL A 273 27.76 19.97 -1.90
N SER A 274 26.79 20.76 -1.45
CA SER A 274 27.03 21.93 -0.59
C SER A 274 27.45 21.53 0.83
N GLY A 275 28.10 22.44 1.56
CA GLY A 275 28.53 22.23 2.95
C GLY A 275 27.41 21.75 3.87
N ASP A 276 26.20 22.32 3.76
CA ASP A 276 25.04 21.89 4.54
C ASP A 276 24.70 20.40 4.28
N VAL A 277 24.71 19.97 3.02
CA VAL A 277 24.44 18.57 2.66
C VAL A 277 25.58 17.66 3.11
N GLN A 278 26.83 18.13 3.03
CA GLN A 278 27.98 17.39 3.57
C GLN A 278 27.83 17.17 5.07
N ALA A 279 27.44 18.20 5.83
CA ALA A 279 27.19 18.09 7.27
C ALA A 279 26.11 17.04 7.58
N ASP A 280 24.99 17.06 6.84
CA ASP A 280 23.92 16.07 6.98
C ASP A 280 24.38 14.64 6.65
N MET A 281 25.20 14.48 5.60
CA MET A 281 25.81 13.19 5.24
C MET A 281 26.74 12.67 6.35
N VAL A 282 27.55 13.54 6.95
CA VAL A 282 28.45 13.18 8.05
C VAL A 282 27.66 12.80 9.30
N GLN A 283 26.61 13.56 9.63
CA GLN A 283 25.70 13.26 10.73
C GLN A 283 25.10 11.85 10.54
N MET A 284 24.53 11.60 9.37
CA MET A 284 23.94 10.31 9.02
C MET A 284 24.96 9.16 9.09
N MET A 285 26.18 9.37 8.57
CA MET A 285 27.26 8.39 8.62
C MET A 285 27.71 8.10 10.06
N GLY A 286 27.84 9.13 10.89
CA GLY A 286 28.20 9.00 12.31
C GLY A 286 27.13 8.26 13.11
N ASP A 287 25.86 8.64 12.96
CA ASP A 287 24.73 8.01 13.66
C ASP A 287 24.58 6.52 13.29
N SER A 288 24.95 6.14 12.06
CA SER A 288 24.87 4.74 11.62
C SER A 288 25.80 3.79 12.38
N GLY A 289 26.93 4.29 12.90
CA GLY A 289 27.96 3.47 13.53
C GLY A 289 28.63 2.42 12.62
N LEU A 290 28.33 2.42 11.31
CA LEU A 290 28.88 1.45 10.37
C LEU A 290 30.40 1.63 10.23
N PRO A 291 31.22 0.56 10.24
CA PRO A 291 32.67 0.69 10.11
C PRO A 291 33.09 1.48 8.86
N ALA A 292 32.47 1.20 7.71
CA ALA A 292 32.73 1.91 6.46
C ALA A 292 32.37 3.40 6.55
N ALA A 293 31.31 3.75 7.28
CA ALA A 293 30.90 5.14 7.49
C ALA A 293 31.87 5.87 8.43
N MET A 294 32.29 5.24 9.53
CA MET A 294 33.23 5.82 10.49
C MET A 294 34.61 6.10 9.89
N GLU A 295 35.06 5.29 8.93
CA GLU A 295 36.25 5.59 8.13
C GLU A 295 36.10 6.90 7.34
N LYS A 296 34.91 7.15 6.77
CA LYS A 296 34.63 8.38 6.03
C LYS A 296 34.53 9.60 6.94
N VAL A 297 33.86 9.46 8.09
CA VAL A 297 33.78 10.52 9.12
C VAL A 297 35.19 10.94 9.56
N THR A 298 36.08 9.98 9.78
CA THR A 298 37.49 10.24 10.10
C THR A 298 38.23 10.94 8.96
N ALA A 299 37.96 10.56 7.71
CA ALA A 299 38.55 11.20 6.54
C ALA A 299 38.09 12.67 6.40
N VAL A 300 36.83 12.98 6.73
CA VAL A 300 36.31 14.35 6.74
C VAL A 300 37.03 15.22 7.77
N LEU A 301 37.17 14.74 9.01
CA LEU A 301 37.84 15.50 10.07
C LEU A 301 39.29 15.88 9.68
N ASN A 302 40.00 14.97 9.01
CA ASN A 302 41.39 15.17 8.58
C ASN A 302 41.53 15.81 7.18
N GLY A 303 40.42 16.01 6.46
CA GLY A 303 40.40 16.44 5.07
C GLY A 303 40.33 17.97 4.90
N PRO A 304 40.32 18.45 3.64
CA PRO A 304 40.23 19.87 3.32
C PRO A 304 38.77 20.39 3.26
N PHE A 305 37.93 20.01 4.23
CA PHE A 305 36.52 20.43 4.30
C PHE A 305 36.30 21.66 5.19
N GLU A 306 35.14 22.31 5.05
CA GLU A 306 34.72 23.46 5.85
C GLU A 306 34.65 23.11 7.35
N GLU A 307 34.88 24.10 8.21
CA GLU A 307 34.96 23.86 9.66
C GLU A 307 33.61 23.37 10.22
N ASP A 308 32.48 23.89 9.74
CA ASP A 308 31.15 23.45 10.18
C ASP A 308 30.91 21.96 9.90
N VAL A 309 31.41 21.44 8.77
CA VAL A 309 31.32 20.00 8.42
C VAL A 309 32.26 19.17 9.30
N LYS A 310 33.45 19.69 9.60
CA LYS A 310 34.42 19.04 10.50
C LYS A 310 33.94 19.01 11.94
N ASP A 311 33.21 20.03 12.39
CA ASP A 311 32.63 20.10 13.73
C ASP A 311 31.64 18.95 13.94
N VAL A 312 30.79 18.66 12.95
CA VAL A 312 29.90 17.48 12.97
C VAL A 312 30.72 16.19 13.05
N ALA A 313 31.76 16.04 12.21
CA ALA A 313 32.60 14.83 12.23
C ALA A 313 33.31 14.63 13.59
N ARG A 314 33.74 15.72 14.23
CA ARG A 314 34.42 15.68 15.53
C ARG A 314 33.51 15.15 16.64
N ALA A 315 32.22 15.51 16.62
CA ALA A 315 31.25 15.08 17.62
C ALA A 315 31.08 13.55 17.73
N PHE A 316 31.44 12.79 16.69
CA PHE A 316 31.36 11.33 16.67
C PHE A 316 32.68 10.61 16.98
N LEU A 317 33.80 11.34 17.03
CA LEU A 317 35.14 10.78 17.20
C LEU A 317 35.75 11.12 18.58
N GLU A 318 35.06 11.93 19.38
CA GLU A 318 35.36 12.23 20.79
C GLU A 318 34.63 11.27 21.74
#